data_AF-A0A0G3GWG7-F1
#
_entry.id   AF-A0A0G3GWG7-F1
#
_cell.length_a   1.000
_cell.length_b   1.000
_cell.length_c   1.000
_cell.angle_alpha   90.00
_cell.angle_beta   90.00
_cell.angle_gamma   90.00
#
_symmetry.space_group_name_H-M   'P 1'
#
loop_
_entity.id
_entity.type
_entity.pdbx_description
1 polymer ?
#
loop_
_entity_poly.entity_id
_entity_poly.type
_entity_poly.pdbx_seq_one_letter_code
_entity_poly.pdbx_strand_id
1 'polypeptide(L)'
;MVATAGRVDDTNNEVQSELTRLRGVVDSVRGSWQGSAQHAFDNLMQRWNTAAGELQEALTSISENIRSNARSFESVEADNAAMFNGVGGGGLAL
;
A
#
# COMPACT_ATOMS: atom_id res chain seq x y z
N MET A 1 -7.39 14.36 -3.79
CA MET A 1 -6.79 13.36 -2.88
C MET A 1 -7.32 11.94 -3.10
N VAL A 2 -8.59 11.74 -3.51
CA VAL A 2 -9.12 10.44 -3.98
C VAL A 2 -8.23 9.76 -5.03
N ALA A 3 -7.65 10.53 -5.95
CA ALA A 3 -6.71 10.01 -6.95
C ALA A 3 -5.40 9.45 -6.36
N THR A 4 -4.95 9.95 -5.21
CA THR A 4 -3.74 9.45 -4.53
C THR A 4 -4.03 8.15 -3.80
N ALA A 5 -5.18 8.06 -3.11
CA ALA A 5 -5.62 6.81 -2.49
C ALA A 5 -5.84 5.71 -3.53
N GLY A 6 -6.46 6.03 -4.67
CA GLY A 6 -6.64 5.08 -5.78
C GLY A 6 -5.32 4.54 -6.33
N ARG A 7 -4.32 5.41 -6.56
CA ARG A 7 -2.99 4.97 -7.02
C ARG A 7 -2.29 4.03 -6.05
N VAL A 8 -2.52 4.18 -4.75
CA VAL A 8 -1.92 3.31 -3.75
C VAL A 8 -2.58 1.93 -3.76
N ASP A 9 -3.90 1.90 -3.88
CA ASP A 9 -4.64 0.64 -4.04
C ASP A 9 -4.21 -0.08 -5.33
N ASP A 10 -4.04 0.65 -6.44
CA ASP A 10 -3.51 0.13 -7.70
C ASP A 10 -2.10 -0.46 -7.53
N THR A 11 -1.21 0.26 -6.85
CA THR A 11 0.18 -0.18 -6.59
C THR A 11 0.19 -1.45 -5.72
N ASN A 12 -0.69 -1.54 -4.72
CA ASN A 12 -0.80 -2.71 -3.86
C ASN A 12 -1.28 -3.94 -4.65
N ASN A 13 -2.24 -3.75 -5.56
CA ASN A 13 -2.73 -4.80 -6.46
C ASN A 13 -1.63 -5.29 -7.43
N GLU A 14 -0.86 -4.37 -8.03
CA GLU A 14 0.28 -4.71 -8.89
C GLU A 14 1.32 -5.55 -8.15
N VAL A 15 1.64 -5.18 -6.91
CA VAL A 15 2.60 -5.93 -6.10
C VAL A 15 2.08 -7.32 -5.74
N GLN A 16 0.81 -7.47 -5.36
CA GLN A 16 0.22 -8.79 -5.11
C GLN A 16 0.24 -9.68 -6.35
N SER A 17 0.02 -9.09 -7.53
CA SER A 17 0.11 -9.79 -8.81
C SER A 17 1.54 -10.28 -9.08
N GLU A 18 2.56 -9.44 -8.88
CA GLU A 18 3.95 -9.85 -9.06
C GLU A 18 4.42 -10.87 -8.02
N LEU A 19 3.99 -10.77 -6.75
CA LEU A 19 4.26 -11.79 -5.73
C LEU A 19 3.68 -13.15 -6.13
N THR A 20 2.46 -13.17 -6.67
CA THR A 20 1.82 -14.38 -7.18
C THR A 20 2.58 -14.97 -8.37
N ARG A 21 3.00 -14.10 -9.30
CA ARG A 21 3.80 -14.50 -10.47
C ARG A 21 5.15 -15.10 -10.07
N LEU A 22 5.87 -14.45 -9.17
CA LEU A 22 7.15 -14.94 -8.64
C LEU A 22 6.99 -16.29 -7.93
N ARG A 23 5.92 -16.46 -7.14
CA ARG A 23 5.60 -17.76 -6.53
C ARG A 23 5.42 -18.86 -7.58
N GLY A 24 4.69 -18.57 -8.66
CA GLY A 24 4.50 -19.50 -9.77
C GLY A 24 5.81 -19.87 -10.47
N VAL A 25 6.72 -18.90 -10.65
CA VAL A 25 8.07 -19.16 -11.17
C VAL A 25 8.80 -20.12 -10.24
N VAL A 26 8.85 -19.84 -8.94
CA VAL A 26 9.54 -20.69 -7.94
C VAL A 26 8.96 -22.11 -7.92
N ASP A 27 7.64 -22.26 -7.94
CA ASP A 27 6.98 -23.57 -8.01
C ASP A 27 7.30 -24.32 -9.30
N SER A 28 7.48 -23.63 -10.43
CA SER A 28 7.89 -24.27 -11.69
C SER A 28 9.31 -24.84 -11.64
N VAL A 29 10.23 -24.16 -10.93
CA VAL A 29 11.62 -24.61 -10.79
C VAL A 29 11.73 -25.76 -9.78
N ARG A 30 10.79 -25.88 -8.85
CA ARG A 30 10.72 -26.97 -7.85
C ARG A 30 10.79 -28.35 -8.48
N GLY A 31 10.11 -28.55 -9.62
CA GLY A 31 10.14 -29.82 -10.35
C GLY A 31 11.54 -30.19 -10.86
N SER A 32 12.38 -29.19 -11.16
CA SER A 32 13.75 -29.39 -11.61
C SER A 32 14.75 -29.66 -10.48
N TRP A 33 14.40 -29.34 -9.23
CA TRP A 33 15.29 -29.42 -8.06
C TRP A 33 14.99 -30.63 -7.14
N GLN A 34 14.22 -31.61 -7.61
CA GLN A 34 13.92 -32.84 -6.85
C GLN A 34 15.19 -33.65 -6.56
N GLY A 35 15.40 -34.01 -5.29
CA GLY A 35 16.58 -34.74 -4.81
C GLY A 35 17.46 -33.88 -3.89
N SER A 36 18.78 -33.91 -4.08
CA SER A 36 19.78 -33.28 -3.20
C SER A 36 19.67 -31.75 -3.04
N ALA A 37 18.92 -31.06 -3.91
CA ALA A 37 18.71 -29.61 -3.85
C ALA A 37 17.49 -29.18 -3.01
N GLN A 38 16.77 -30.12 -2.41
CA GLN A 38 15.53 -29.84 -1.68
C GLN A 38 15.72 -28.86 -0.50
N HIS A 39 16.83 -28.96 0.24
CA HIS A 39 17.14 -28.02 1.32
C HIS A 39 17.36 -26.58 0.84
N ALA A 40 17.98 -26.40 -0.32
CA ALA A 40 18.17 -25.06 -0.91
C ALA A 40 16.83 -24.46 -1.36
N PHE A 41 15.94 -25.30 -1.89
CA PHE A 41 14.57 -24.91 -2.23
C PHE A 41 13.78 -24.47 -1.01
N ASP A 42 13.80 -25.27 0.07
CA ASP A 42 13.06 -24.98 1.29
C ASP A 42 13.54 -23.65 1.92
N ASN A 43 14.85 -23.41 1.91
CA ASN A 43 15.41 -22.13 2.38
C ASN A 43 14.98 -20.95 1.50
N LEU A 44 15.01 -21.11 0.17
CA LEU A 44 14.53 -20.10 -0.76
C LEU A 44 13.06 -19.78 -0.54
N MET A 45 12.21 -20.81 -0.38
CA MET A 45 10.78 -20.63 -0.12
C MET A 45 10.50 -19.94 1.21
N GLN A 46 11.27 -20.25 2.27
CA GLN A 46 11.17 -19.54 3.54
C GLN A 46 11.49 -18.05 3.38
N ARG A 47 12.65 -17.74 2.79
CA ARG A 47 13.06 -16.35 2.54
C ARG A 47 12.06 -15.60 1.67
N TRP A 48 11.52 -16.28 0.65
CA TRP A 48 10.50 -15.73 -0.21
C TRP A 48 9.22 -15.38 0.55
N ASN A 49 8.68 -16.30 1.35
CA ASN A 49 7.48 -16.06 2.15
C ASN A 49 7.70 -14.90 3.13
N THR A 50 8.88 -14.81 3.76
CA THR A 50 9.24 -13.68 4.63
C THR A 50 9.23 -12.36 3.87
N ALA A 51 9.96 -12.27 2.76
CA ALA A 51 10.04 -11.04 1.97
C ALA A 51 8.67 -10.61 1.41
N ALA A 52 7.84 -11.56 0.99
CA ALA A 52 6.48 -11.30 0.53
C ALA A 52 5.60 -10.72 1.65
N GLY A 53 5.70 -11.27 2.86
CA GLY A 53 4.99 -10.76 4.04
C GLY A 53 5.42 -9.34 4.42
N GLU A 54 6.73 -9.10 4.50
CA GLU A 54 7.30 -7.77 4.79
C GLU A 54 6.86 -6.72 3.76
N LEU A 55 6.86 -7.09 2.47
CA LEU A 55 6.42 -6.19 1.41
C LEU A 55 4.92 -5.87 1.52
N GLN A 56 4.08 -6.88 1.79
CA GLN A 56 2.65 -6.68 1.99
C GLN A 56 2.35 -5.77 3.19
N GLU A 57 3.06 -5.96 4.30
CA GLU A 57 2.93 -5.14 5.50
C GLU A 57 3.35 -3.68 5.23
N ALA A 58 4.48 -3.48 4.56
CA ALA A 58 4.96 -2.16 4.19
C ALA A 58 3.96 -1.41 3.29
N LEU A 59 3.40 -2.08 2.28
CA LEU A 59 2.40 -1.48 1.39
C LEU A 59 1.10 -1.15 2.09
N THR A 60 0.65 -2.01 3.01
CA THR A 60 -0.53 -1.76 3.83
C THR A 60 -0.31 -0.52 4.70
N SER A 61 0.84 -0.43 5.37
CA SER A 61 1.22 0.72 6.19
C SER A 61 1.27 2.02 5.37
N ILE A 62 1.87 1.99 4.17
CA ILE A 62 1.88 3.14 3.24
C ILE A 62 0.45 3.55 2.86
N SER A 63 -0.41 2.57 2.57
CA SER A 63 -1.82 2.80 2.22
C SER A 63 -2.59 3.48 3.34
N GLU A 64 -2.44 2.99 4.58
CA GLU A 64 -3.05 3.57 5.76
C GLU A 64 -2.54 4.99 6.03
N ASN A 65 -1.24 5.22 5.90
CA ASN A 65 -0.63 6.52 6.11
C ASN A 65 -1.14 7.56 5.11
N ILE A 66 -1.24 7.18 3.83
CA ILE A 66 -1.77 8.06 2.77
C ILE A 66 -3.25 8.36 2.99
N ARG A 67 -4.05 7.36 3.38
CA ARG A 67 -5.47 7.57 3.71
C ARG A 67 -5.65 8.48 4.93
N SER A 68 -4.81 8.31 5.96
CA SER A 68 -4.78 9.18 7.14
C SER A 68 -4.46 10.63 6.75
N ASN A 69 -3.40 10.83 5.97
CA ASN A 69 -3.01 12.17 5.49
C ASN A 69 -4.10 12.81 4.64
N ALA A 70 -4.74 12.06 3.74
CA ALA A 70 -5.85 12.57 2.93
C ALA A 70 -7.01 13.08 3.79
N ARG A 71 -7.41 12.33 4.83
CA ARG A 71 -8.45 12.75 5.77
C ARG A 71 -8.06 14.00 6.58
N SER A 72 -6.81 14.05 7.05
CA SER A 72 -6.29 15.21 7.78
C SER A 72 -6.31 16.47 6.92
N PHE A 73 -5.91 16.36 5.65
CA PHE A 73 -6.00 17.48 4.71
C PHE A 73 -7.45 17.91 4.44
N GLU A 74 -8.37 16.98 4.21
CA GLU A 74 -9.80 17.30 4.02
C GLU A 74 -10.39 18.01 5.25
N SER A 75 -10.02 17.57 6.47
CA SER A 75 -10.44 18.23 7.72
C SER A 75 -9.92 19.66 7.80
N VAL A 76 -8.63 19.88 7.53
CA VAL A 76 -8.01 21.22 7.56
C VAL A 76 -8.63 22.14 6.52
N GLU A 77 -8.91 21.62 5.32
CA GLU A 77 -9.59 22.39 4.27
C GLU A 77 -11.01 22.79 4.70
N ALA A 78 -11.77 21.86 5.30
CA ALA A 78 -13.11 22.12 5.80
C ALA A 78 -13.12 23.15 6.94
N ASP A 79 -12.19 23.04 7.88
CA ASP A 79 -12.03 23.99 9.00
C ASP A 79 -11.69 25.38 8.48
N ASN A 80 -10.75 25.50 7.55
CA ASN A 80 -10.39 26.77 6.91
C ASN A 80 -11.58 27.38 6.16
N ALA A 81 -12.32 26.57 5.38
CA ALA A 81 -13.51 27.02 4.67
C ALA A 81 -14.60 27.52 5.64
N ALA A 82 -14.81 26.84 6.76
CA ALA A 82 -15.75 27.25 7.80
C ALA A 82 -15.31 28.59 8.45
N MET A 83 -14.02 28.76 8.73
CA MET A 83 -13.47 30.02 9.23
C MET A 83 -13.67 31.17 8.23
N PHE A 84 -13.37 30.97 6.95
CA PHE A 84 -13.59 31.99 5.92
C PHE A 84 -15.07 32.38 5.79
N ASN A 85 -15.98 31.41 5.85
CA ASN A 85 -17.42 31.68 5.80
C ASN A 85 -17.90 32.43 7.05
N GLY A 86 -17.35 32.12 8.23
CA GLY A 86 -17.64 32.85 9.47
C GLY A 86 -17.11 34.29 9.47
N VAL A 87 -15.94 34.53 8.88
CA VAL A 87 -15.34 35.88 8.77
C VAL A 87 -16.08 36.73 7.74
N GLY A 88 -16.53 36.15 6.62
CA GLY A 88 -17.31 36.85 5.59
C GLY A 88 -18.69 37.36 6.05
N GLY A 89 -19.30 36.71 7.05
CA GLY A 89 -20.59 37.12 7.63
C GLY A 89 -20.51 38.23 8.68
N GLY A 90 -19.34 38.45 9.31
CA GLY A 90 -19.14 39.43 10.38
C GLY A 90 -18.56 40.78 9.93
N GLY A 91 -18.09 40.89 8.68
CA GLY A 91 -17.31 42.03 8.18
C GLY A 91 -18.08 43.12 7.43
N LEU A 92 -19.39 43.00 7.22
CA LEU A 92 -20.20 43.95 6.43
C LEU A 92 -21.18 44.81 7.25
N ALA A 93 -20.96 44.92 8.56
CA ALA A 93 -21.64 45.90 9.40
C ALA A 93 -20.75 47.15 9.58
N LEU A 94 -20.65 47.96 8.53
CA LEU A 94 -20.21 49.37 8.55
C LEU A 94 -21.21 50.19 7.74
#